data_AF-A0A1I8AU81-F1
#
_entry.id   AF-A0A1I8AU81-F1
#
_cell.length_a   1.000
_cell.length_b   1.000
_cell.length_c   1.000
_cell.angle_alpha   90.00
_cell.angle_beta   90.00
_cell.angle_gamma   90.00
#
_symmetry.space_group_name_H-M   'P 1'
#
loop_
_entity.id
_entity.type
_entity.pdbx_description
1 polymer ?
#
loop_
_entity_poly.entity_id
_entity_poly.type
_entity_poly.pdbx_seq_one_letter_code
_entity_poly.pdbx_strand_id
1 'polypeptide(L)'
;MELILRLLPMDLFPSSRILCVHCHKATEEPDTFNCEFCAEEEQKYEFLICSTCSRIHHAFHMSCVKPTAFADEKSRTRVSHLLNDLDGLTRLRDAVSIQLRERVTQELDRFFHALEVDSEGAKVRARKLIDTTTITEDHMGRISKKVAEDAKNIDKKMQQLEAWKKKFFQSLAELNSIS
;
A
#
# COMPACT_ATOMS: atom_id res chain seq x y z
N MET A 1 6.94 13.78 -12.87
CA MET A 1 7.63 14.92 -12.24
C MET A 1 9.11 14.78 -12.60
N GLU A 2 9.44 15.12 -13.84
CA GLU A 2 10.79 14.98 -14.40
C GLU A 2 11.58 16.26 -14.12
N LEU A 3 12.20 16.31 -12.93
CA LEU A 3 13.36 17.17 -12.71
C LEU A 3 14.59 16.27 -12.90
N ILE A 4 14.81 15.84 -14.15
CA ILE A 4 16.15 15.49 -14.59
C ILE A 4 16.89 16.81 -14.57
N LEU A 5 17.57 17.05 -13.44
CA LEU A 5 18.73 17.91 -13.37
C LEU A 5 19.54 17.61 -14.63
N ARG A 6 19.53 18.56 -15.56
CA ARG A 6 20.54 18.70 -16.60
C ARG A 6 21.86 18.95 -15.89
N LEU A 7 22.40 17.90 -15.25
CA LEU A 7 23.80 17.80 -14.94
C LEU A 7 24.46 17.75 -16.31
N LEU A 8 24.88 18.94 -16.75
CA LEU A 8 25.73 19.11 -17.90
C LEU A 8 26.85 18.06 -17.83
N PRO A 9 27.15 17.36 -18.94
CA PRO A 9 28.26 16.43 -18.98
C PRO A 9 29.54 17.20 -18.65
N MET A 10 30.16 16.90 -17.50
CA MET A 10 31.45 17.48 -17.09
C MET A 10 32.64 17.00 -17.94
N ASP A 11 32.40 16.22 -19.00
CA ASP A 11 33.42 15.65 -19.88
C ASP A 11 33.64 16.43 -21.20
N LEU A 12 33.19 17.68 -21.36
CA LEU A 12 33.19 18.36 -22.67
C LEU A 12 34.00 19.65 -22.83
N PHE A 13 34.93 19.98 -21.92
CA PHE A 13 35.92 21.03 -22.22
C PHE A 13 37.36 20.50 -22.33
N PRO A 14 37.67 19.69 -23.37
CA PRO A 14 39.03 19.57 -23.84
C PRO A 14 39.42 20.90 -24.49
N SER A 15 39.93 21.87 -23.72
CA SER A 15 40.46 23.15 -24.25
C SER A 15 39.53 23.95 -25.19
N SER A 16 38.21 23.84 -25.03
CA SER A 16 37.23 24.56 -25.87
C SER A 16 36.94 25.94 -25.29
N ARG A 17 37.64 26.94 -25.83
CA ARG A 17 37.38 28.40 -25.77
C ARG A 17 36.05 28.78 -25.09
N ILE A 18 36.12 29.39 -23.91
CA ILE A 18 34.96 29.99 -23.23
C ILE A 18 34.35 31.05 -24.16
N LEU A 19 33.03 31.06 -24.34
CA LEU A 19 32.38 32.04 -25.22
C LEU A 19 31.70 33.12 -24.40
N CYS A 20 31.92 34.38 -24.77
CA CYS A 20 31.16 35.49 -24.22
C CYS A 20 29.68 35.37 -24.63
N VAL A 21 28.76 35.41 -23.68
CA VAL A 21 27.31 35.36 -23.92
C VAL A 21 26.82 36.50 -24.81
N HIS A 22 27.46 37.67 -24.78
CA HIS A 22 27.02 38.84 -25.55
C HIS A 22 27.55 38.88 -26.99
N CYS A 23 28.84 38.60 -27.20
CA CYS A 23 29.46 38.75 -28.51
C CYS A 23 29.89 37.42 -29.15
N HIS A 24 29.68 36.30 -28.45
CA HIS A 24 30.08 34.94 -28.85
C HIS A 24 31.55 34.78 -29.23
N LYS A 25 32.40 35.75 -28.87
CA LYS A 25 33.85 35.65 -29.05
C LYS A 25 34.41 34.71 -27.99
N ALA A 26 35.38 33.90 -28.44
CA ALA A 26 36.25 33.14 -27.57
C ALA A 26 37.00 34.08 -26.61
N THR A 27 37.01 33.70 -25.34
CA THR A 27 37.74 34.34 -24.26
C THR A 27 38.55 33.31 -23.51
N GLU A 28 39.66 33.75 -22.93
CA GLU A 28 40.50 32.93 -22.06
C GLU A 28 40.05 33.11 -20.60
N GLU A 29 40.37 32.15 -19.74
CA GLU A 29 40.00 32.18 -18.32
C GLU A 29 40.37 33.51 -17.62
N PRO A 30 41.59 34.09 -17.80
CA PRO A 30 41.97 35.33 -17.13
C PRO A 30 41.14 36.55 -17.53
N ASP A 31 40.54 36.52 -18.72
CA ASP A 31 39.76 37.62 -19.31
C ASP A 31 38.25 37.34 -19.32
N THR A 32 37.81 36.35 -18.55
CA THR A 32 36.40 35.99 -18.38
C THR A 32 35.84 36.55 -17.09
N PHE A 33 34.67 37.15 -17.20
CA PHE A 33 33.94 37.76 -16.10
C PHE A 33 32.54 37.17 -16.01
N ASN A 34 31.94 37.25 -14.83
CA ASN A 34 30.54 36.96 -14.57
C ASN A 34 29.85 38.24 -14.09
N CYS A 35 28.64 38.50 -14.59
CA CYS A 35 27.80 39.58 -14.08
C CYS A 35 26.67 38.96 -13.25
N GLU A 36 26.73 39.10 -11.93
CA GLU A 36 25.73 38.50 -11.02
C GLU A 36 24.32 39.05 -11.28
N PHE A 37 24.22 40.36 -11.57
CA PHE A 37 22.95 41.02 -11.88
C PHE A 37 22.30 40.45 -13.15
N CYS A 38 23.05 40.35 -14.25
CA CYS A 38 22.52 39.79 -15.49
C CYS A 38 22.31 38.27 -15.41
N ALA A 39 23.13 37.55 -14.64
CA ALA A 39 22.93 36.13 -14.37
C ALA A 39 21.57 35.89 -13.69
N GLU A 40 21.20 36.75 -12.74
CA GLU A 40 19.92 36.70 -12.03
C GLU A 40 18.75 37.10 -12.92
N GLU A 41 18.84 38.22 -13.66
CA GLU A 41 17.80 38.67 -14.59
C GLU A 41 17.50 37.61 -15.67
N GLU A 42 18.53 36.92 -16.14
CA GLU A 42 18.43 35.93 -17.21
C GLU A 42 18.23 34.49 -16.71
N GLN A 43 18.22 34.27 -15.38
CA GLN A 43 18.16 32.95 -14.75
C GLN A 43 19.23 31.97 -15.28
N LYS A 44 20.45 32.47 -15.52
CA LYS A 44 21.57 31.70 -16.08
C LYS A 44 22.74 31.66 -15.10
N TYR A 45 23.07 30.45 -14.63
CA TYR A 45 24.25 30.22 -13.78
C TYR A 45 25.59 30.41 -14.53
N GLU A 46 25.60 30.19 -15.84
CA GLU A 46 26.79 30.32 -16.70
C GLU A 46 26.77 31.63 -17.50
N PHE A 47 26.62 32.77 -16.81
CA PHE A 47 26.62 34.09 -17.45
C PHE A 47 28.05 34.62 -17.61
N LEU A 48 28.77 34.11 -18.61
CA LEU A 48 30.18 34.44 -18.86
C LEU A 48 30.33 35.51 -19.95
N ILE A 49 31.08 36.56 -19.66
CA ILE A 49 31.32 37.69 -20.57
C ILE A 49 32.82 37.99 -20.70
N CYS A 50 33.24 38.45 -21.87
CA CYS A 50 34.62 38.88 -22.07
C CYS A 50 34.89 40.27 -21.47
N SER A 51 36.15 40.58 -21.24
CA SER A 51 36.61 41.89 -20.74
C SER A 51 36.03 43.08 -21.51
N THR A 52 35.90 43.00 -22.83
CA THR A 52 35.30 44.07 -23.65
C THR A 52 33.81 44.25 -23.38
N CYS A 53 33.03 43.17 -23.40
CA CYS A 53 31.60 43.24 -23.15
C CYS A 53 31.29 43.70 -21.72
N SER A 54 32.13 43.30 -20.76
CA SER A 54 32.02 43.76 -19.37
C SER A 54 32.05 45.29 -19.27
N ARG A 55 32.93 45.95 -20.02
CA ARG A 55 33.10 47.41 -19.97
C ARG A 55 32.09 48.17 -20.83
N ILE A 56 31.59 47.58 -21.91
CA ILE A 56 30.70 48.26 -22.87
C ILE A 56 29.24 48.03 -22.51
N HIS A 57 28.84 46.78 -22.30
CA HIS A 57 27.43 46.41 -22.11
C HIS A 57 27.03 46.36 -20.63
N HIS A 58 27.98 46.22 -19.72
CA HIS A 58 27.71 46.17 -18.28
C HIS A 58 28.24 47.38 -17.49
N ALA A 59 28.59 48.47 -18.18
CA ALA A 59 29.09 49.70 -17.55
C ALA A 59 28.18 50.23 -16.43
N PHE A 60 26.87 50.15 -16.61
CA PHE A 60 25.87 50.70 -15.68
C PHE A 60 25.75 49.93 -14.35
N HIS A 61 26.27 48.70 -14.29
CA HIS A 61 26.20 47.82 -13.14
C HIS A 61 27.53 47.06 -12.97
N MET A 62 28.62 47.76 -13.28
CA MET A 62 29.98 47.20 -13.26
C MET A 62 30.40 46.72 -11.87
N SER A 63 29.77 47.22 -10.79
CA SER A 63 29.93 46.72 -9.43
C SER A 63 29.49 45.26 -9.24
N CYS A 64 28.62 44.76 -10.12
CA CYS A 64 28.13 43.38 -10.12
C CYS A 64 28.95 42.46 -11.05
N VAL A 65 29.90 43.03 -11.80
CA VAL A 65 30.80 42.29 -12.69
C VAL A 65 32.04 41.88 -11.91
N LYS A 66 32.28 40.57 -11.79
CA LYS A 66 33.43 39.99 -11.10
C LYS A 66 34.23 39.08 -12.03
N PRO A 67 35.56 38.99 -11.85
CA PRO A 67 36.34 37.96 -12.53
C PRO A 67 35.77 36.58 -12.24
N THR A 68 35.65 35.73 -13.26
CA THR A 68 35.14 34.38 -13.09
C THR A 68 36.21 33.52 -12.44
N ALA A 69 35.84 32.84 -11.34
CA ALA A 69 36.67 31.82 -10.74
C ALA A 69 36.40 30.47 -11.40
N PHE A 70 37.42 29.87 -12.00
CA PHE A 70 37.35 28.51 -12.54
C PHE A 70 37.82 27.51 -11.49
N ALA A 71 37.17 26.36 -11.43
CA ALA A 71 37.57 25.29 -10.53
C ALA A 71 38.91 24.69 -10.98
N ASP A 72 39.87 24.59 -10.07
CA ASP A 72 41.13 23.90 -10.34
C ASP A 72 40.89 22.41 -10.65
N GLU A 73 41.89 21.77 -11.28
CA GLU A 73 41.78 20.35 -11.67
C GLU A 73 41.45 19.46 -10.47
N LYS A 74 42.07 19.72 -9.31
CA LYS A 74 41.84 18.97 -8.07
C LYS A 74 40.38 19.05 -7.60
N SER A 75 39.78 20.24 -7.68
CA SER A 75 38.39 20.48 -7.32
C SER A 75 37.44 19.84 -8.31
N ARG A 76 37.75 19.90 -9.62
CA ARG A 76 36.98 19.20 -10.67
C ARG A 76 37.00 17.69 -10.47
N THR A 77 38.17 17.10 -10.23
CA THR A 77 38.30 15.67 -9.91
C THR A 77 37.50 15.30 -8.65
N ARG A 78 37.58 16.13 -7.60
CA ARG A 78 36.84 15.89 -6.34
C ARG A 78 35.32 15.91 -6.55
N VAL A 79 34.80 16.89 -7.30
CA VAL A 79 33.37 16.99 -7.60
C VAL A 79 32.93 15.80 -8.45
N SER A 80 33.72 15.39 -9.44
CA SER A 80 33.45 14.19 -10.25
C SER A 80 33.35 12.93 -9.39
N HIS A 81 34.29 12.72 -8.45
CA HIS A 81 34.19 11.61 -7.50
C HIS A 81 32.93 11.66 -6.64
N LEU A 82 32.58 12.82 -6.09
CA LEU A 82 31.36 12.97 -5.29
C LEU A 82 30.08 12.68 -6.09
N LEU A 83 30.03 13.08 -7.36
CA LEU A 83 28.89 12.79 -8.24
C LEU A 83 28.78 11.29 -8.53
N ASN A 84 29.92 10.62 -8.77
CA ASN A 84 29.94 9.17 -8.97
C ASN A 84 29.49 8.41 -7.72
N ASP A 85 29.95 8.84 -6.54
CA ASP A 85 29.52 8.26 -5.26
C ASP A 85 28.01 8.44 -5.04
N LEU A 86 27.47 9.64 -5.35
CA LEU A 86 26.05 9.92 -5.27
C LEU A 86 25.22 9.06 -6.25
N ASP A 87 25.70 8.85 -7.47
CA ASP A 87 25.04 7.95 -8.42
C ASP A 87 25.06 6.50 -7.91
N GLY A 88 26.18 6.04 -7.34
CA GLY A 88 26.29 4.74 -6.70
C GLY A 88 25.30 4.54 -5.56
N LEU A 89 25.20 5.52 -4.66
CA LEU A 89 24.25 5.50 -3.53
C LEU A 89 22.79 5.53 -4.01
N THR A 90 22.51 6.30 -5.07
CA THR A 90 21.18 6.38 -5.70
C THR A 90 20.75 5.02 -6.24
N ARG A 91 21.62 4.35 -7.00
CA ARG A 91 21.36 2.99 -7.53
C ARG A 91 21.18 1.98 -6.41
N LEU A 92 21.98 2.05 -5.35
CA LEU A 92 21.86 1.15 -4.20
C LEU A 92 20.51 1.34 -3.48
N ARG A 93 20.12 2.58 -3.20
CA ARG A 93 18.82 2.91 -2.60
C ARG A 93 17.66 2.37 -3.45
N ASP A 94 17.74 2.53 -4.75
CA ASP A 94 16.69 2.10 -5.66
C ASP A 94 16.59 0.56 -5.70
N ALA A 95 17.74 -0.13 -5.72
CA ALA A 95 17.79 -1.59 -5.61
C ALA A 95 17.20 -2.09 -4.30
N VAL A 96 17.55 -1.48 -3.16
CA VAL A 96 16.97 -1.83 -1.85
C VAL A 96 15.47 -1.56 -1.81
N SER A 97 15.01 -0.47 -2.41
CA SER A 97 13.58 -0.12 -2.48
C SER A 97 12.77 -1.11 -3.31
N ILE A 98 13.35 -1.67 -4.37
CA ILE A 98 12.75 -2.72 -5.19
C ILE A 98 12.67 -4.02 -4.37
N GLN A 99 13.77 -4.46 -3.78
CA GLN A 99 13.81 -5.68 -2.97
C GLN A 99 12.83 -5.64 -1.80
N LEU A 100 12.72 -4.48 -1.12
CA LEU A 100 11.79 -4.31 -0.03
C LEU A 100 10.34 -4.39 -0.52
N ARG A 101 10.02 -3.74 -1.66
CA ARG A 101 8.68 -3.83 -2.26
C ARG A 101 8.33 -5.27 -2.62
N GLU A 102 9.23 -5.99 -3.30
CA GLU A 102 9.00 -7.39 -3.68
C GLU A 102 8.76 -8.27 -2.46
N ARG A 103 9.57 -8.12 -1.40
CA ARG A 103 9.39 -8.87 -0.15
C ARG A 103 8.04 -8.56 0.51
N VAL A 104 7.67 -7.27 0.61
CA VAL A 104 6.40 -6.87 1.21
C VAL A 104 5.22 -7.42 0.41
N THR A 105 5.26 -7.35 -0.92
CA THR A 105 4.22 -7.92 -1.79
C THR A 105 4.08 -9.43 -1.57
N GLN A 106 5.18 -10.18 -1.54
CA GLN A 106 5.14 -11.63 -1.32
C GLN A 106 4.57 -12.00 0.06
N GLU A 107 4.92 -11.25 1.12
CA GLU A 107 4.38 -11.49 2.46
C GLU A 107 2.87 -11.17 2.53
N LEU A 108 2.43 -10.09 1.88
CA LEU A 108 1.01 -9.75 1.78
C LEU A 108 0.23 -10.82 1.02
N ASP A 109 0.73 -11.29 -0.11
CA ASP A 109 0.08 -12.35 -0.90
C ASP A 109 -0.08 -13.64 -0.09
N ARG A 110 0.96 -14.05 0.64
CA ARG A 110 0.89 -15.21 1.54
C ARG A 110 -0.15 -15.02 2.65
N PHE A 111 -0.18 -13.83 3.25
CA PHE A 111 -1.11 -13.52 4.32
C PHE A 111 -2.56 -13.56 3.84
N PHE A 112 -2.88 -12.92 2.71
CA PHE A 112 -4.23 -12.93 2.14
C PHE A 112 -4.64 -14.33 1.70
N HIS A 113 -3.73 -15.10 1.10
CA HIS A 113 -4.02 -16.48 0.74
C HIS A 113 -4.34 -17.35 1.97
N ALA A 114 -3.58 -17.21 3.07
CA ALA A 114 -3.87 -17.91 4.31
C ALA A 114 -5.25 -17.53 4.87
N LEU A 115 -5.61 -16.24 4.85
CA LEU A 115 -6.94 -15.78 5.27
C LEU A 115 -8.08 -16.34 4.40
N GLU A 116 -7.88 -16.47 3.09
CA GLU A 116 -8.86 -17.08 2.20
C GLU A 116 -9.10 -18.56 2.55
N VAL A 117 -8.02 -19.31 2.79
CA VAL A 117 -8.10 -20.72 3.20
C VAL A 117 -8.83 -20.86 4.55
N ASP A 118 -8.48 -20.02 5.53
CA ASP A 118 -9.12 -20.03 6.84
C ASP A 118 -10.60 -19.65 6.77
N SER A 119 -10.94 -18.64 5.96
CA SER A 119 -12.31 -18.21 5.70
C SER A 119 -13.14 -19.33 5.07
N GLU A 120 -12.60 -20.02 4.07
CA GLU A 120 -13.28 -21.14 3.44
C GLU A 120 -13.45 -22.31 4.43
N GLY A 121 -12.43 -22.61 5.21
CA GLY A 121 -12.52 -23.59 6.31
C GLY A 121 -13.61 -23.23 7.33
N ALA A 122 -13.75 -21.95 7.67
CA ALA A 122 -14.81 -21.46 8.56
C ALA A 122 -16.21 -21.62 7.94
N LYS A 123 -16.39 -21.30 6.65
CA LYS A 123 -17.66 -21.51 5.93
C LYS A 123 -18.07 -22.98 5.90
N VAL A 124 -17.11 -23.89 5.65
CA VAL A 124 -17.38 -25.34 5.67
C VAL A 124 -17.84 -25.79 7.06
N ARG A 125 -17.17 -25.31 8.13
CA ARG A 125 -17.59 -25.60 9.51
C ARG A 125 -18.98 -25.04 9.82
N ALA A 126 -19.26 -23.81 9.41
CA ALA A 126 -20.56 -23.19 9.59
C ALA A 126 -21.68 -23.98 8.89
N ARG A 127 -21.44 -24.44 7.65
CA ARG A 127 -22.41 -25.27 6.91
C ARG A 127 -22.69 -26.58 7.63
N LYS A 128 -21.66 -27.29 8.08
CA LYS A 128 -21.83 -28.54 8.87
C LYS A 128 -22.64 -28.31 10.15
N LEU A 129 -22.44 -27.17 10.81
CA LEU A 129 -23.19 -26.81 12.01
C LEU A 129 -24.67 -26.58 11.69
N ILE A 130 -24.98 -25.84 10.63
CA ILE A 130 -26.36 -25.60 10.15
C ILE A 130 -27.04 -26.94 9.82
N ASP A 131 -26.36 -27.82 9.09
CA ASP A 131 -26.90 -29.14 8.74
C ASP A 131 -27.21 -29.96 10.01
N THR A 132 -26.30 -29.95 10.98
CA THR A 132 -26.47 -30.65 12.26
C THR A 132 -27.65 -30.09 13.06
N THR A 133 -27.77 -28.77 13.12
CA THR A 133 -28.90 -28.09 13.78
C THR A 133 -30.21 -28.49 13.14
N THR A 134 -30.30 -28.48 11.81
CA THR A 134 -31.50 -28.85 11.06
C THR A 134 -31.92 -30.29 11.35
N ILE A 135 -30.96 -31.23 11.29
CA ILE A 135 -31.21 -32.64 11.61
C ILE A 135 -31.73 -32.79 13.05
N THR A 136 -31.16 -32.02 13.98
CA THR A 136 -31.53 -32.06 15.39
C THR A 136 -32.93 -31.49 15.61
N GLU A 137 -33.27 -30.37 14.97
CA GLU A 137 -34.60 -29.77 14.99
C GLU A 137 -35.67 -30.73 14.43
N ASP A 138 -35.39 -31.37 13.29
CA ASP A 138 -36.27 -32.38 12.70
C ASP A 138 -36.46 -33.60 13.61
N HIS A 139 -35.39 -34.04 14.27
CA HIS A 139 -35.46 -35.14 15.23
C HIS A 139 -36.30 -34.76 16.46
N MET A 140 -36.07 -33.57 17.03
CA MET A 140 -36.85 -33.04 18.15
C MET A 140 -38.33 -32.84 17.79
N GLY A 141 -38.63 -32.41 16.56
CA GLY A 141 -39.98 -32.31 16.04
C GLY A 141 -40.69 -33.67 15.97
N ARG A 142 -39.99 -34.71 15.52
CA ARG A 142 -40.52 -36.10 15.50
C ARG A 142 -40.78 -36.64 16.91
N ILE A 143 -39.84 -36.42 17.84
CA ILE A 143 -40.02 -36.82 19.23
C ILE A 143 -41.23 -36.10 19.84
N SER A 144 -41.34 -34.78 19.66
CA SER A 144 -42.47 -34.00 20.17
C SER A 144 -43.82 -34.53 19.67
N LYS A 145 -43.93 -34.87 18.37
CA LYS A 145 -45.15 -35.48 17.81
C LYS A 145 -45.47 -36.81 18.46
N LYS A 146 -44.48 -37.68 18.62
CA LYS A 146 -44.65 -38.99 19.25
C LYS A 146 -45.09 -38.87 20.71
N VAL A 147 -44.47 -37.99 21.48
CA VAL A 147 -44.85 -37.71 22.88
C VAL A 147 -46.29 -37.21 22.97
N ALA A 148 -46.72 -36.32 22.06
CA ALA A 148 -48.10 -35.84 22.03
C ALA A 148 -49.10 -36.95 21.68
N GLU A 149 -48.74 -37.88 20.80
CA GLU A 149 -49.57 -39.04 20.45
C GLU A 149 -49.64 -40.05 21.59
N ASP A 150 -48.51 -40.35 22.24
CA ASP A 150 -48.45 -41.21 23.42
C ASP A 150 -49.30 -40.63 24.57
N ALA A 151 -49.26 -39.31 24.80
CA ALA A 151 -50.09 -38.63 25.79
C ALA A 151 -51.60 -38.80 25.49
N LYS A 152 -52.02 -38.63 24.23
CA LYS A 152 -53.42 -38.87 23.82
C LYS A 152 -53.83 -40.33 24.01
N ASN A 153 -52.94 -41.26 23.70
CA ASN A 153 -53.19 -42.69 23.86
C ASN A 153 -53.32 -43.09 25.35
N ILE A 154 -52.51 -42.51 26.23
CA ILE A 154 -52.60 -42.69 27.68
C ILE A 154 -53.93 -42.14 28.20
N ASP A 155 -54.30 -40.91 27.82
CA ASP A 155 -55.56 -40.30 28.24
C ASP A 155 -56.77 -41.16 27.84
N LYS A 156 -56.79 -41.65 26.60
CA LYS A 156 -57.84 -42.57 26.13
C LYS A 156 -57.88 -43.86 26.95
N LYS A 157 -56.72 -44.46 27.25
CA LYS A 157 -56.65 -45.67 28.10
C LYS A 157 -57.14 -45.40 29.52
N MET A 158 -56.82 -44.24 30.09
CA MET A 158 -57.33 -43.83 31.40
C MET A 158 -58.85 -43.70 31.40
N GLN A 159 -59.44 -43.04 30.39
CA GLN A 159 -60.89 -42.93 30.25
C GLN A 159 -61.56 -44.31 30.13
N GLN A 160 -60.97 -45.23 29.35
CA GLN A 160 -61.45 -46.60 29.23
C GLN A 160 -61.39 -47.35 30.56
N LEU A 161 -60.30 -47.20 31.32
CA LEU A 161 -60.12 -47.80 32.63
C LEU A 161 -61.16 -47.27 33.62
N GLU A 162 -61.42 -45.96 33.64
CA GLU A 162 -62.45 -45.36 34.50
C GLU A 162 -63.85 -45.85 34.13
N ALA A 163 -64.17 -45.91 32.83
CA ALA A 163 -65.44 -46.44 32.36
C ALA A 163 -65.63 -47.91 32.74
N TRP A 164 -64.57 -48.73 32.60
CA TRP A 164 -64.58 -50.12 33.04
C TRP A 164 -64.77 -50.24 34.55
N LYS A 165 -64.03 -49.45 35.34
CA LYS A 165 -64.12 -49.41 36.81
C LYS A 165 -65.56 -49.10 37.24
N LYS A 166 -66.19 -48.10 36.62
CA LYS A 166 -67.59 -47.74 36.89
C LYS A 166 -68.55 -48.89 36.60
N LYS A 167 -68.42 -49.54 35.43
CA LYS A 167 -69.24 -50.71 35.08
C LYS A 167 -69.06 -51.87 36.05
N PHE A 168 -67.81 -52.18 36.41
CA PHE A 168 -67.49 -53.26 37.33
C PHE A 168 -68.18 -53.06 38.69
N PHE A 169 -68.09 -51.86 39.26
CA PHE A 169 -68.76 -51.55 40.54
C PHE A 169 -70.29 -51.55 40.43
N GLN A 170 -70.87 -51.14 39.30
CA GLN A 170 -72.31 -51.25 39.07
C GLN A 170 -72.77 -52.71 39.06
N SER A 171 -72.09 -53.57 38.29
CA SER A 171 -72.42 -55.01 38.26
C SER A 171 -72.23 -55.69 39.63
N LEU A 172 -71.23 -55.26 40.42
CA LEU A 172 -71.05 -55.73 41.79
C LEU A 172 -72.20 -55.33 42.71
N ALA A 173 -72.71 -54.10 42.57
CA ALA A 173 -73.85 -53.63 43.33
C ALA A 173 -75.15 -54.37 42.94
N GLU A 174 -75.35 -54.64 41.65
CA GLU A 174 -76.47 -55.43 41.14
C GLU A 174 -76.44 -56.87 41.69
N LEU A 175 -75.28 -57.53 41.69
CA LEU A 175 -75.12 -58.87 42.25
C LEU A 175 -75.41 -58.92 43.76
N ASN A 176 -74.97 -57.93 44.53
CA ASN A 176 -75.25 -57.84 45.97
C ASN A 176 -76.71 -57.52 46.29
N SER A 177 -77.49 -57.02 45.33
CA SER A 177 -78.93 -56.78 45.50
C SER A 177 -79.82 -58.00 45.20
N ILE A 178 -79.21 -59.08 44.70
CA ILE A 178 -79.88 -60.34 44.34
C ILE A 178 -79.68 -61.44 45.42
N SER A 179 -78.79 -61.21 46.40
CA SER A 179 -78.65 -62.04 47.62
C SER A 179 -79.48 -61.50 48.77
#